data_AF-A0A084Z289-F1
#
_entry.id   AF-A0A084Z289-F1
#
_cell.length_a   1.000
_cell.length_b   1.000
_cell.length_c   1.000
_cell.angle_alpha   90.00
_cell.angle_beta   90.00
_cell.angle_gamma   90.00
#
_symmetry.space_group_name_H-M   'P 1'
#
loop_
_entity.id
_entity.type
_entity.pdbx_description
1 polymer ?
#
loop_
_entity_poly.entity_id
_entity_poly.type
_entity_poly.pdbx_seq_one_letter_code
_entity_poly.pdbx_strand_id
1 'polypeptide(L)'
;SEIAAKEAEALIDGAIAAGKVAPANREMYLALCRSEDGRTQFAEFVKGAPVIVSKEPEKKKDPGQGDTTTLSDEDLAMCHAMGISKEEFISVRKQES
;
A
#
# COMPACT_ATOMS: atom_id res chain seq x y z
N SER A 1 16.45 14.17 -26.23
CA SER A 1 17.66 13.37 -26.57
C SER A 1 17.54 12.01 -25.92
N GLU A 2 18.23 10.99 -26.43
CA GLU A 2 18.19 9.63 -25.86
C GLU A 2 18.70 9.57 -24.41
N ILE A 3 19.64 10.46 -24.06
CA ILE A 3 20.17 10.64 -22.70
C ILE A 3 19.05 11.09 -21.74
N ALA A 4 18.24 12.07 -22.14
CA ALA A 4 17.12 12.57 -21.34
C ALA A 4 16.05 11.50 -21.05
N ALA A 5 15.85 10.54 -21.96
CA ALA A 5 14.92 9.43 -21.75
C ALA A 5 15.44 8.46 -20.68
N LYS A 6 16.74 8.13 -20.73
CA LYS A 6 17.39 7.26 -19.73
C LYS A 6 17.42 7.91 -18.35
N GLU A 7 17.62 9.22 -18.28
CA GLU A 7 17.52 9.99 -17.02
C GLU A 7 16.11 9.97 -16.44
N ALA A 8 15.08 10.14 -17.29
CA ALA A 8 13.69 10.04 -16.87
C ALA A 8 13.36 8.65 -16.29
N GLU A 9 13.76 7.59 -16.98
CA GLU A 9 13.60 6.21 -16.53
C GLU A 9 14.28 5.98 -15.18
N ALA A 10 15.55 6.39 -15.03
CA ALA A 10 16.29 6.23 -13.79
C ALA A 10 15.65 6.98 -12.61
N LEU A 11 15.12 8.19 -12.84
CA LEU A 11 14.48 8.99 -11.81
C LEU A 11 13.18 8.35 -11.32
N ILE A 12 12.40 7.78 -12.24
CA ILE A 12 11.14 7.08 -11.93
C ILE A 12 11.42 5.76 -11.23
N ASP A 13 12.38 4.97 -11.72
CA ASP A 13 12.75 3.70 -11.11
C ASP A 13 13.30 3.90 -9.69
N GLY A 14 14.07 4.98 -9.47
CA GLY A 14 14.51 5.38 -8.13
C GLY A 14 13.35 5.71 -7.19
N ALA A 15 12.33 6.45 -7.68
CA ALA A 15 11.15 6.79 -6.90
C ALA A 15 10.28 5.57 -6.56
N ILE A 16 10.18 4.61 -7.49
CA ILE A 16 9.50 3.32 -7.27
C ILE A 16 10.26 2.48 -6.24
N ALA A 17 11.57 2.37 -6.38
CA ALA A 17 12.40 1.62 -5.43
C ALA A 17 12.38 2.20 -4.01
N ALA A 18 12.27 3.53 -3.91
CA ALA A 18 12.06 4.26 -2.66
C ALA A 18 10.64 4.14 -2.10
N GLY A 19 9.71 3.51 -2.83
CA GLY A 19 8.32 3.34 -2.43
C GLY A 19 7.52 4.65 -2.42
N LYS A 20 8.01 5.70 -3.08
CA LYS A 20 7.33 7.00 -3.21
C LYS A 20 6.35 7.03 -4.38
N VAL A 21 6.52 6.09 -5.32
CA VAL A 21 5.68 5.93 -6.51
C VAL A 21 5.26 4.48 -6.62
N ALA A 22 3.97 4.25 -6.85
CA ALA A 22 3.46 2.92 -7.14
C ALA A 22 4.00 2.41 -8.49
N PRO A 23 4.45 1.14 -8.59
CA PRO A 23 4.93 0.57 -9.85
C PRO A 23 3.92 0.68 -11.01
N ALA A 24 2.62 0.60 -10.70
CA ALA A 24 1.53 0.75 -11.68
C ALA A 24 1.51 2.13 -12.36
N ASN A 25 2.05 3.16 -11.72
CA ASN A 25 2.05 4.52 -12.23
C ASN A 25 3.30 4.84 -13.05
N ARG A 26 4.20 3.87 -13.28
CA ARG A 26 5.48 4.07 -13.98
C ARG A 26 5.30 4.72 -15.35
N GLU A 27 4.41 4.19 -16.18
CA GLU A 27 4.19 4.68 -17.56
C GLU A 27 3.63 6.10 -17.59
N MET A 28 2.75 6.43 -16.64
CA MET A 28 2.22 7.78 -16.47
C MET A 28 3.34 8.79 -16.18
N TYR A 29 4.23 8.47 -15.23
CA TYR A 29 5.36 9.35 -14.91
C TYR A 29 6.40 9.40 -16.03
N LEU A 30 6.58 8.31 -16.79
CA LEU A 30 7.45 8.32 -17.97
C LEU A 30 6.95 9.29 -19.02
N ALA A 31 5.64 9.32 -19.27
CA ALA A 31 5.04 10.27 -20.20
C ALA A 31 5.23 11.72 -19.72
N LEU A 32 5.06 11.98 -18.41
CA LEU A 32 5.30 13.29 -17.80
C LEU A 32 6.77 13.74 -17.98
N CYS A 33 7.72 12.85 -17.70
CA CYS A 33 9.15 13.11 -17.77
C CYS A 33 9.73 13.18 -19.20
N ARG A 34 8.91 13.06 -20.25
CA ARG A 34 9.38 13.31 -21.64
C ARG A 34 9.80 14.76 -21.85
N SER A 35 9.16 15.69 -21.13
CA SER A 35 9.53 17.11 -21.11
C SER A 35 10.55 17.39 -20.00
N GLU A 36 11.36 18.45 -20.17
CA GLU A 36 12.28 18.91 -19.12
C GLU A 36 11.52 19.46 -17.90
N ASP A 37 10.43 20.19 -18.15
CA ASP A 37 9.57 20.73 -17.10
C ASP A 37 8.91 19.61 -16.30
N GLY A 38 8.39 18.58 -16.97
CA GLY A 38 7.79 17.42 -16.30
C GLY A 38 8.80 16.62 -15.48
N ARG A 39 10.05 16.49 -15.95
CA ARG A 39 11.16 15.92 -15.16
C ARG A 39 11.43 16.71 -13.90
N THR A 40 11.46 18.04 -14.01
CA THR A 40 11.70 18.94 -12.87
C THR A 40 10.57 18.84 -11.86
N GLN A 41 9.32 18.89 -12.31
CA GLN A 41 8.13 18.73 -11.45
C GLN A 41 8.12 17.38 -10.74
N PHE A 42 8.44 16.30 -11.44
CA PHE A 42 8.51 14.97 -10.85
C PHE A 42 9.64 14.86 -9.82
N ALA A 43 10.81 15.44 -10.09
CA ALA A 43 11.91 15.47 -9.13
C ALA A 43 11.55 16.23 -7.84
N GLU A 44 10.88 17.38 -7.94
CA GLU A 44 10.38 18.13 -6.79
C GLU A 44 9.30 17.36 -6.01
N PHE A 45 8.38 16.71 -6.71
CA PHE A 45 7.39 15.82 -6.09
C PHE A 45 8.07 14.71 -5.28
N VAL A 46 9.05 14.01 -5.85
CA VAL A 46 9.75 12.91 -5.19
C VAL A 46 10.52 13.38 -3.95
N LYS A 47 11.03 14.62 -3.92
CA LYS A 47 11.70 15.18 -2.72
C LYS A 47 10.76 15.28 -1.53
N GLY A 48 9.52 15.77 -1.74
CA GLY A 48 8.53 15.95 -0.68
C GLY A 48 7.62 14.74 -0.43
N ALA A 49 7.58 13.77 -1.36
CA ALA A 49 6.66 12.64 -1.27
C ALA A 49 7.02 11.70 -0.10
N PRO A 50 6.03 11.29 0.72
CA PRO A 50 6.21 10.22 1.70
C PRO A 50 6.36 8.87 0.98
N VAL A 51 6.85 7.87 1.72
CA VAL A 51 6.81 6.47 1.27
C VAL A 51 5.36 5.99 1.36
N ILE A 52 4.75 5.66 0.22
CA ILE A 52 3.35 5.24 0.10
C ILE A 52 3.20 3.77 -0.28
N VAL A 53 4.27 3.15 -0.78
CA VAL A 53 4.29 1.73 -1.11
C VAL A 53 4.87 0.96 0.07
N SER A 54 4.02 0.19 0.75
CA SER A 54 4.46 -0.84 1.68
C SER A 54 5.27 -1.88 0.90
N LYS A 55 6.54 -2.07 1.26
CA LYS A 55 7.39 -3.15 0.71
C LYS A 55 6.95 -4.53 1.17
N GLU A 56 6.21 -4.59 2.28
CA GLU A 56 5.46 -5.79 2.57
C GLU A 56 4.39 -5.92 1.49
N PRO A 57 4.33 -7.05 0.75
CA PRO A 57 3.09 -7.37 0.07
C PRO A 57 2.01 -7.18 1.13
N GLU A 58 0.94 -6.46 0.81
CA GLU A 58 -0.28 -6.66 1.57
C GLU A 58 -0.37 -8.18 1.67
N LYS A 59 -0.23 -8.71 2.89
CA LYS A 59 -0.75 -10.04 3.15
C LYS A 59 -2.17 -9.85 2.67
N LYS A 60 -2.47 -10.36 1.47
CA LYS A 60 -3.82 -10.68 1.08
C LYS A 60 -4.30 -11.36 2.34
N LYS A 61 -5.17 -10.69 3.10
CA LYS A 61 -5.87 -11.35 4.19
C LYS A 61 -6.51 -12.49 3.45
N ASP A 62 -5.88 -13.65 3.56
CA ASP A 62 -6.45 -14.88 3.08
C ASP A 62 -7.80 -14.89 3.79
N PRO A 63 -8.93 -14.84 3.06
CA PRO A 63 -10.23 -14.79 3.70
C PRO A 63 -10.45 -15.98 4.66
N GLY A 64 -9.58 -17.00 4.62
CA GLY A 64 -9.60 -18.18 5.46
C GLY A 64 -8.57 -18.28 6.58
N GLN A 65 -7.76 -17.25 6.87
CA GLN A 65 -6.82 -17.35 8.01
C GLN A 65 -6.65 -16.02 8.75
N GLY A 66 -7.79 -15.49 9.21
CA GLY A 66 -7.77 -14.52 10.29
C GLY A 66 -7.19 -15.20 11.53
N ASP A 67 -6.15 -14.61 12.10
CA ASP A 67 -5.76 -14.85 13.47
C ASP A 67 -7.03 -14.76 14.32
N THR A 68 -7.52 -15.90 14.80
CA THR A 68 -8.76 -16.01 15.61
C THR A 68 -8.67 -15.21 16.92
N THR A 69 -7.59 -14.46 17.16
CA THR A 69 -7.30 -13.62 18.30
C THR A 69 -7.37 -12.11 18.01
N THR A 70 -7.39 -11.70 16.74
CA THR A 70 -7.56 -10.28 16.35
C THR A 70 -8.95 -10.03 15.80
N LEU A 71 -9.79 -9.42 16.63
CA LEU A 71 -11.12 -8.96 16.23
C LEU A 71 -11.00 -7.70 15.38
N SER A 72 -11.69 -7.69 14.25
CA SER A 72 -11.90 -6.47 13.45
C SER A 72 -12.87 -5.52 14.16
N ASP A 73 -12.96 -4.27 13.71
CA ASP A 73 -13.90 -3.28 14.27
C ASP A 73 -15.36 -3.76 14.20
N GLU A 74 -15.70 -4.52 13.16
CA GLU A 74 -17.01 -5.16 12.99
C GLU A 74 -17.24 -6.29 14.02
N ASP A 75 -16.22 -7.10 14.30
CA ASP A 75 -16.28 -8.13 15.34
C ASP A 75 -16.42 -7.51 16.74
N LEU A 76 -15.75 -6.38 17.01
CA LEU A 76 -15.91 -5.63 18.25
C LEU A 76 -17.32 -5.08 18.41
N ALA A 77 -17.91 -4.54 17.33
CA ALA A 77 -19.32 -4.11 17.34
C ALA A 77 -20.27 -5.28 17.66
N MET A 78 -20.00 -6.47 17.13
CA MET A 78 -20.76 -7.68 17.47
C MET A 78 -20.58 -8.10 18.94
N CYS A 79 -19.37 -7.99 19.50
CA CYS A 79 -19.15 -8.21 20.94
C CYS A 79 -20.00 -7.26 21.79
N HIS A 80 -20.03 -5.98 21.44
CA HIS A 80 -20.84 -4.97 22.12
C HIS A 80 -22.34 -5.23 21.97
N ALA A 81 -22.80 -5.61 20.78
CA ALA A 81 -24.21 -5.89 20.51
C ALA A 81 -24.72 -7.15 21.24
N MET A 82 -23.88 -8.18 21.34
CA MET A 82 -24.21 -9.42 22.06
C MET A 82 -23.91 -9.33 23.56
N GLY A 83 -23.21 -8.29 24.01
CA GLY A 83 -22.80 -8.13 25.41
C GLY A 83 -21.76 -9.15 25.88
N ILE A 84 -21.03 -9.78 24.96
CA ILE A 84 -20.03 -10.81 25.27
C ILE A 84 -18.62 -10.22 25.20
N SER A 85 -17.72 -10.79 25.99
CA SER A 85 -16.32 -10.36 25.99
C SER A 85 -15.59 -10.83 24.72
N LYS A 86 -14.48 -10.15 24.37
CA LYS A 86 -13.61 -10.54 23.25
C LYS A 86 -13.17 -12.00 23.35
N GLU A 87 -12.86 -12.48 24.55
CA GLU A 87 -12.40 -13.85 24.81
C GLU A 87 -13.52 -14.88 24.57
N GLU A 88 -14.75 -14.55 24.95
CA GLU A 88 -15.92 -15.37 24.66
C GLU A 88 -16.23 -15.41 23.16
N PHE A 89 -16.17 -14.27 22.47
CA PHE A 89 -16.39 -14.20 21.03
C PHE A 89 -15.41 -15.09 20.24
N ILE A 90 -14.15 -15.11 20.64
CA ILE A 90 -13.11 -15.99 20.07
C ILE A 90 -13.44 -17.46 20.34
N SER A 91 -13.93 -17.78 21.52
CA SER A 91 -14.29 -19.16 21.91
C SER A 91 -15.48 -19.69 21.12
N VAL A 92 -16.52 -18.87 20.91
CA VAL A 92 -17.69 -19.21 20.09
C VAL A 92 -17.29 -19.44 18.64
N ARG A 93 -16.48 -18.53 18.05
CA ARG A 93 -15.96 -18.67 16.67
C ARG A 93 -15.11 -19.92 16.46
N LYS A 94 -14.39 -20.38 17.49
CA LYS A 94 -13.59 -21.63 17.44
C LYS A 94 -14.43 -22.91 17.53
N GLN A 95 -15.62 -22.85 18.13
CA GLN A 95 -16.53 -23.99 18.21
C GLN A 95 -17.33 -24.21 16.91
N GLU A 96 -17.43 -23.21 16.04
CA GLU A 96 -18.14 -23.30 14.76
C GLU A 96 -17.26 -23.72 13.56
N SER A 97 -16.05 -24.25 13.81
CA SER A 97 -15.12 -24.73 12.76
C SER A 97 -15.02 -26.25 12.69
#